data_AF-A0A1F8F486-F1
#
_entry.id   AF-A0A1F8F486-F1
#
_cell.length_a   1.000
_cell.length_b   1.000
_cell.length_c   1.000
_cell.angle_alpha   90.00
_cell.angle_beta   90.00
_cell.angle_gamma   90.00
#
_symmetry.space_group_name_H-M   'P 1'
#
loop_
_entity.id
_entity.type
_entity.pdbx_description
1 polymer ?
#
loop_
_entity_poly.entity_id
_entity_poly.type
_entity_poly.pdbx_seq_one_letter_code
_entity_poly.pdbx_strand_id
1 'polypeptide(L)'
;MAQWQIDSQEYLMRLDLDRLNFEKHLKLPNIVNLELVVPLRDMAVIQSIVPIDSKLLAYLITRIRTFDGRLPFQNSEISQVVTNTRQLKIGQRYVYRENYQALLESGISKLFEPFLGQWAGLGNLGAYFVFGLNRTSNYSMACYIPPIIEVHGSRSLVMDGIHRNYIARQSGLSTINAVLVQNVEVPFPCATQGWEEIKVIPLVDKPKNLEDRYFSLQKNLFRDLKYLGIDG
;
A
#
# COMPACT_ATOMS: atom_id res chain seq x y z
N MET A 1 3.11 41.85 -12.77
CA MET A 1 3.28 40.73 -11.82
C MET A 1 2.06 40.68 -10.93
N ALA A 2 1.49 39.51 -10.68
CA ALA A 2 0.30 39.41 -9.82
C ALA A 2 0.66 39.90 -8.40
N GLN A 3 -0.22 40.71 -7.78
CA GLN A 3 -0.09 41.31 -6.44
C GLN A 3 0.09 40.30 -5.27
N TRP A 4 0.28 39.02 -5.56
CA TRP A 4 0.28 37.92 -4.59
C TRP A 4 1.62 37.18 -4.49
N GLN A 5 2.66 37.65 -5.19
CA GLN A 5 4.01 37.11 -5.04
C GLN A 5 4.71 37.82 -3.89
N ILE A 6 4.69 37.20 -2.72
CA ILE A 6 5.46 37.61 -1.54
C ILE A 6 6.53 36.55 -1.25
N ASP A 7 7.65 36.96 -0.67
CA ASP A 7 8.69 36.01 -0.30
C ASP A 7 8.33 35.24 0.98
N SER A 8 9.13 34.20 1.27
CA SER A 8 8.89 33.33 2.43
C SER A 8 8.99 34.05 3.78
N GLN A 9 9.78 35.12 3.89
CA GLN A 9 9.93 35.89 5.11
C GLN A 9 8.72 36.79 5.32
N GLU A 10 8.27 37.46 4.25
CA GLU A 10 7.05 38.26 4.26
C GLU A 10 5.82 37.40 4.56
N TYR A 11 5.71 36.19 4.00
CA TYR A 11 4.63 35.25 4.30
C TYR A 11 4.57 34.91 5.81
N LEU A 12 5.71 34.54 6.40
CA LEU A 12 5.80 34.22 7.82
C LEU A 12 5.47 35.43 8.70
N MET A 13 6.01 36.60 8.37
CA MET A 13 5.73 37.86 9.08
C MET A 13 4.25 38.22 9.03
N ARG A 14 3.60 38.15 7.87
CA ARG A 14 2.18 38.48 7.71
C ARG A 14 1.25 37.56 8.51
N LEU A 15 1.70 36.35 8.83
CA LEU A 15 0.96 35.38 9.63
C LEU A 15 1.42 35.31 11.10
N ASP A 16 2.35 36.17 11.51
CA ASP A 16 2.98 36.16 12.83
C ASP A 16 3.57 34.78 13.20
N LEU A 17 4.22 34.14 12.22
CA LEU A 17 4.84 32.82 12.36
C LEU A 17 6.36 32.95 12.49
N ASP A 18 6.92 32.33 13.52
CA ASP A 18 8.35 32.02 13.56
C ASP A 18 8.65 30.82 12.67
N ARG A 19 9.74 30.88 11.88
CA ARG A 19 10.14 29.81 10.95
C ARG A 19 10.34 28.47 11.66
N LEU A 20 10.98 28.46 12.82
CA LEU A 20 11.30 27.23 13.53
C LEU A 20 10.04 26.52 14.04
N ASN A 21 9.10 27.25 14.62
CA ASN A 21 7.82 26.71 15.05
C ASN A 21 6.93 26.36 13.85
N PHE A 22 6.96 27.15 12.77
CA PHE A 22 6.25 26.81 11.54
C PHE A 22 6.70 25.46 10.99
N GLU A 23 8.01 25.23 10.85
CA GLU A 23 8.56 23.96 10.38
C GLU A 23 8.19 22.78 11.31
N LYS A 24 8.18 22.99 12.63
CA LYS A 24 7.69 21.98 13.59
C LYS A 24 6.20 21.65 13.36
N HIS A 25 5.37 22.64 13.03
CA HIS A 25 3.96 22.44 12.74
C HIS A 25 3.71 21.76 11.39
N LEU A 26 4.61 21.90 10.41
CA LEU A 26 4.52 21.20 9.14
C LEU A 26 4.71 19.68 9.26
N LYS A 27 5.26 19.19 10.38
CA LYS A 27 5.55 17.77 10.60
C LYS A 27 6.32 17.15 9.42
N LEU A 28 7.37 17.82 8.95
CA LEU A 28 8.19 17.30 7.85
C LEU A 28 8.97 16.06 8.30
N PRO A 29 9.15 15.04 7.45
CA PRO A 29 9.96 13.88 7.79
C PRO A 29 11.44 14.25 7.91
N ASN A 30 12.13 13.67 8.89
CA ASN A 30 13.57 13.86 9.07
C ASN A 30 14.34 12.69 8.43
N ILE A 31 14.43 12.70 7.11
CA ILE A 31 15.05 11.61 6.33
C ILE A 31 16.52 11.39 6.72
N VAL A 32 17.24 12.43 7.17
CA VAL A 32 18.65 12.32 7.60
C VAL A 32 18.79 11.42 8.82
N ASN A 33 17.78 11.39 9.69
CA ASN A 33 17.76 10.56 10.89
C ASN A 33 17.09 9.20 10.66
N LEU A 34 16.77 8.83 9.43
CA LEU A 34 16.11 7.56 9.13
C LEU A 34 17.05 6.39 9.38
N GLU A 35 16.75 5.57 10.39
CA GLU A 35 17.56 4.42 10.76
C GLU A 35 17.13 3.13 10.06
N LEU A 36 15.81 2.92 9.93
CA LEU A 36 15.24 1.66 9.48
C LEU A 36 14.04 1.86 8.54
N VAL A 37 13.87 0.92 7.61
CA VAL A 37 12.61 0.74 6.89
C VAL A 37 11.90 -0.50 7.46
N VAL A 38 10.69 -0.33 7.97
CA VAL A 38 9.96 -1.34 8.75
C VAL A 38 8.54 -1.57 8.21
N PRO A 39 7.89 -2.69 8.56
CA PRO A 39 6.48 -2.91 8.24
C PRO A 39 5.60 -1.82 8.85
N LEU A 40 4.50 -1.45 8.18
CA LEU A 40 3.59 -0.43 8.72
C LEU A 40 3.05 -0.83 10.10
N ARG A 41 2.78 -2.13 10.32
CA ARG A 41 2.33 -2.67 11.61
C ARG A 41 3.34 -2.52 12.75
N ASP A 42 4.61 -2.28 12.44
CA ASP A 42 5.69 -2.11 13.42
C ASP A 42 5.91 -0.64 13.80
N MET A 43 5.18 0.29 13.17
CA MET A 43 5.12 1.68 13.58
C MET A 43 4.32 1.80 14.89
N ALA A 44 4.92 2.42 15.91
CA ALA A 44 4.28 2.67 17.20
C ALA A 44 3.74 4.11 17.28
N VAL A 45 4.48 5.07 16.73
CA VAL A 45 4.08 6.49 16.70
C VAL A 45 4.31 7.02 15.29
N ILE A 46 3.26 7.54 14.65
CA ILE A 46 3.37 8.22 13.36
C ILE A 46 3.54 9.71 13.63
N GLN A 47 4.63 10.27 13.09
CA GLN A 47 4.94 11.68 13.22
C GLN A 47 4.64 12.44 11.93
N SER A 48 4.80 11.80 10.77
CA SER A 48 4.49 12.39 9.48
C SER A 48 4.09 11.33 8.45
N ILE A 49 3.34 11.75 7.44
CA ILE A 49 3.08 10.98 6.23
C ILE A 49 3.40 11.84 5.02
N VAL A 50 3.94 11.21 3.98
CA VAL A 50 4.24 11.87 2.70
C VAL A 50 3.54 11.09 1.58
N PRO A 51 2.64 11.72 0.81
CA PRO A 51 2.03 11.06 -0.34
C PRO A 51 3.11 10.70 -1.37
N ILE A 52 3.04 9.48 -1.89
CA ILE A 52 3.91 9.02 -2.97
C ILE A 52 3.27 9.47 -4.28
N ASP A 53 3.96 10.36 -5.00
CA ASP A 53 3.46 10.83 -6.29
C ASP A 53 3.39 9.69 -7.31
N SER A 54 2.54 9.86 -8.33
CA SER A 54 2.28 8.82 -9.33
C SER A 54 3.53 8.35 -10.08
N LYS A 55 4.51 9.22 -10.35
CA LYS A 55 5.73 8.85 -11.07
C LYS A 55 6.65 8.03 -10.17
N LEU A 56 6.82 8.45 -8.92
CA LEU A 56 7.61 7.69 -7.96
C LEU A 56 6.95 6.34 -7.65
N LEU A 57 5.62 6.29 -7.50
CA LEU A 57 4.91 5.03 -7.30
C LEU A 57 5.09 4.08 -8.50
N ALA A 58 4.91 4.59 -9.72
CA ALA A 58 5.15 3.78 -10.93
C ALA A 58 6.60 3.27 -10.95
N TYR A 59 7.57 4.14 -10.69
CA TYR A 59 8.98 3.75 -10.58
C TYR A 59 9.19 2.62 -9.56
N LEU A 60 8.65 2.76 -8.34
CA LEU A 60 8.72 1.73 -7.31
C LEU A 60 8.14 0.40 -7.80
N ILE A 61 6.94 0.41 -8.36
CA ILE A 61 6.28 -0.79 -8.88
C ILE A 61 7.13 -1.46 -9.98
N THR A 62 7.77 -0.71 -10.88
CA THR A 62 8.67 -1.30 -11.90
C THR A 62 9.88 -2.03 -11.34
N ARG A 63 10.23 -1.81 -10.05
CA ARG A 63 11.34 -2.48 -9.37
C ARG A 63 10.96 -3.80 -8.69
N ILE A 64 9.68 -4.15 -8.64
CA ILE A 64 9.25 -5.48 -8.20
C ILE A 64 9.92 -6.52 -9.08
N ARG A 65 10.40 -7.61 -8.49
CA ARG A 65 10.99 -8.74 -9.21
C ARG A 65 10.13 -9.97 -9.05
N THR A 66 10.18 -10.87 -10.03
CA THR A 66 9.76 -12.24 -9.82
C THR A 66 10.82 -13.03 -9.03
N PHE A 67 10.47 -14.19 -8.49
CA PHE A 67 11.43 -15.06 -7.79
C PHE A 67 12.55 -15.58 -8.70
N ASP A 68 12.33 -15.66 -10.02
CA ASP A 68 13.39 -15.92 -11.00
C ASP A 68 14.17 -14.67 -11.46
N GLY A 69 13.91 -13.51 -10.83
CA GLY A 69 14.71 -12.30 -10.98
C GLY A 69 14.28 -11.34 -12.10
N ARG A 70 13.26 -11.68 -12.91
CA ARG A 70 12.72 -10.79 -13.95
C ARG A 70 12.01 -9.58 -13.36
N LEU A 71 11.91 -8.51 -14.14
CA LEU A 71 11.16 -7.30 -13.80
C LEU A 71 9.81 -7.32 -14.53
N PRO A 72 8.74 -7.89 -13.94
CA PRO A 72 7.47 -8.13 -14.64
C PRO A 72 6.77 -6.87 -15.11
N PHE A 73 7.10 -5.71 -14.52
CA PHE A 73 6.41 -4.44 -14.77
C PHE A 73 7.27 -3.39 -15.47
N GLN A 74 8.44 -3.76 -15.99
CA GLN A 74 9.40 -2.80 -16.56
C GLN A 74 8.82 -1.96 -17.71
N ASN A 75 7.96 -2.57 -18.53
CA ASN A 75 7.31 -1.93 -19.68
C ASN A 75 5.79 -1.73 -19.47
N SER A 76 5.32 -1.89 -18.23
CA SER A 76 3.89 -1.83 -17.92
C SER A 76 3.40 -0.40 -17.73
N GLU A 77 2.12 -0.18 -18.05
CA GLU A 77 1.43 1.06 -17.71
C GLU A 77 0.94 0.95 -16.26
N ILE A 78 1.35 1.89 -15.42
CA ILE A 78 1.05 1.88 -13.97
C ILE A 78 0.28 3.15 -13.61
N SER A 79 -0.89 2.99 -13.01
CA SER A 79 -1.74 4.10 -12.58
C SER A 79 -2.41 3.81 -11.22
N GLN A 80 -2.86 4.86 -10.54
CA GLN A 80 -3.76 4.72 -9.39
C GLN A 80 -5.19 4.85 -9.87
N VAL A 81 -6.05 3.92 -9.48
CA VAL A 81 -7.45 3.87 -9.89
C VAL A 81 -8.35 3.51 -8.73
N VAL A 82 -9.62 3.91 -8.82
CA VAL A 82 -10.68 3.37 -7.98
C VAL A 82 -11.30 2.19 -8.72
N THR A 83 -11.13 0.97 -8.20
CA THR A 83 -11.57 -0.26 -8.86
C THR A 83 -12.71 -0.96 -8.12
N ASN A 84 -13.55 -1.67 -8.85
CA ASN A 84 -14.66 -2.43 -8.29
C ASN A 84 -14.19 -3.81 -7.79
N THR A 85 -14.26 -4.02 -6.48
CA THR A 85 -13.76 -5.25 -5.82
C THR A 85 -14.47 -6.52 -6.28
N ARG A 86 -15.73 -6.42 -6.73
CA ARG A 86 -16.54 -7.56 -7.16
C ARG A 86 -16.13 -8.13 -8.51
N GLN A 87 -15.49 -7.32 -9.36
CA GLN A 87 -15.05 -7.74 -10.71
C GLN A 87 -13.67 -8.40 -10.70
N LEU A 88 -12.93 -8.24 -9.60
CA LEU A 88 -11.58 -8.78 -9.47
C LEU A 88 -11.59 -10.30 -9.32
N LYS A 89 -10.61 -10.96 -9.93
CA LYS A 89 -10.31 -12.37 -9.71
C LYS A 89 -9.11 -12.51 -8.77
N ILE A 90 -9.00 -13.66 -8.12
CA ILE A 90 -8.01 -13.92 -7.08
C ILE A 90 -7.13 -15.12 -7.43
N GLY A 91 -5.84 -15.04 -7.09
CA GLY A 91 -4.91 -16.17 -7.19
C GLY A 91 -4.67 -16.90 -5.86
N GLN A 92 -4.94 -16.23 -4.74
CA GLN A 92 -4.75 -16.76 -3.38
C GLN A 92 -6.02 -17.50 -2.91
N ARG A 93 -5.83 -18.61 -2.21
CA ARG A 93 -6.91 -19.49 -1.72
C ARG A 93 -7.49 -19.05 -0.38
N TYR A 94 -6.69 -18.34 0.42
CA TYR A 94 -6.99 -18.09 1.82
C TYR A 94 -6.94 -16.62 2.20
N VAL A 95 -7.85 -16.18 3.06
CA VAL A 95 -7.71 -14.96 3.85
C VAL A 95 -7.47 -15.38 5.29
N TYR A 96 -6.45 -14.81 5.91
CA TYR A 96 -6.12 -15.09 7.31
C TYR A 96 -6.95 -14.20 8.24
N ARG A 97 -7.66 -14.81 9.19
CA ARG A 97 -8.65 -14.14 10.02
C ARG A 97 -8.04 -13.00 10.83
N GLU A 98 -6.96 -13.31 11.52
CA GLU A 98 -6.23 -12.43 12.42
C GLU A 98 -5.66 -11.22 11.68
N ASN A 99 -5.19 -11.42 10.43
CA ASN A 99 -4.68 -10.32 9.61
C ASN A 99 -5.78 -9.31 9.26
N TYR A 100 -6.94 -9.76 8.77
CA TYR A 100 -8.00 -8.81 8.42
C TYR A 100 -8.66 -8.21 9.67
N GLN A 101 -8.76 -8.96 10.78
CA GLN A 101 -9.21 -8.43 12.06
C GLN A 101 -8.28 -7.33 12.56
N ALA A 102 -6.96 -7.54 12.52
CA ALA A 102 -5.99 -6.49 12.87
C ALA A 102 -6.18 -5.24 12.01
N LEU A 103 -6.39 -5.39 10.69
CA LEU A 103 -6.67 -4.26 9.79
C LEU A 103 -7.93 -3.47 10.19
N LEU A 104 -8.96 -4.13 10.73
CA LEU A 104 -10.20 -3.51 11.20
C LEU A 104 -10.07 -2.90 12.62
N GLU A 105 -9.47 -3.63 13.55
CA GLU A 105 -9.45 -3.32 14.98
C GLU A 105 -8.31 -2.36 15.36
N SER A 106 -7.08 -2.73 15.00
CA SER A 106 -5.88 -1.89 15.18
C SER A 106 -5.77 -0.80 14.09
N GLY A 107 -6.52 -0.97 12.99
CA GLY A 107 -6.96 0.08 12.08
C GLY A 107 -5.84 0.81 11.34
N ILE A 108 -5.55 0.41 10.10
CA ILE A 108 -4.79 1.30 9.18
C ILE A 108 -5.49 2.67 9.11
N SER A 109 -6.82 2.71 9.10
CA SER A 109 -7.55 3.98 9.13
C SER A 109 -7.22 4.83 10.35
N LYS A 110 -7.07 4.24 11.54
CA LYS A 110 -6.73 4.97 12.78
C LYS A 110 -5.31 5.55 12.73
N LEU A 111 -4.39 4.85 12.07
CA LEU A 111 -3.01 5.33 11.86
C LEU A 111 -2.98 6.59 10.98
N PHE A 112 -3.84 6.66 9.97
CA PHE A 112 -3.89 7.78 9.03
C PHE A 112 -4.89 8.88 9.42
N GLU A 113 -5.86 8.60 10.31
CA GLU A 113 -6.91 9.53 10.73
C GLU A 113 -6.38 10.88 11.25
N PRO A 114 -5.30 10.96 12.07
CA PRO A 114 -4.75 12.24 12.52
C PRO A 114 -4.21 13.14 11.40
N PHE A 115 -3.99 12.58 10.20
CA PHE A 115 -3.40 13.27 9.06
C PHE A 115 -4.40 13.48 7.92
N LEU A 116 -5.30 12.53 7.70
CA LEU A 116 -6.24 12.50 6.57
C LEU A 116 -7.71 12.66 7.01
N GLY A 117 -8.00 12.61 8.31
CA GLY A 117 -9.37 12.67 8.85
C GLY A 117 -10.26 11.59 8.23
N GLN A 118 -11.43 11.99 7.74
CA GLN A 118 -12.42 11.09 7.12
C GLN A 118 -11.90 10.40 5.84
N TRP A 119 -10.83 10.91 5.21
CA TRP A 119 -10.21 10.30 4.03
C TRP A 119 -9.32 9.10 4.39
N ALA A 120 -9.10 8.82 5.68
CA ALA A 120 -8.30 7.70 6.15
C ALA A 120 -8.98 6.32 5.96
N GLY A 121 -10.19 6.27 5.40
CA GLY A 121 -10.89 5.01 5.16
C GLY A 121 -10.08 4.05 4.28
N LEU A 122 -10.04 2.76 4.66
CA LEU A 122 -9.28 1.70 3.98
C LEU A 122 -9.57 1.59 2.48
N GLY A 123 -10.75 2.01 2.02
CA GLY A 123 -11.14 2.07 0.61
C GLY A 123 -10.53 3.24 -0.18
N ASN A 124 -10.06 4.30 0.48
CA ASN A 124 -9.68 5.57 -0.14
C ASN A 124 -8.19 5.88 -0.06
N LEU A 125 -7.44 5.18 0.80
CA LEU A 125 -6.02 5.44 1.01
C LEU A 125 -5.22 5.23 -0.28
N GLY A 126 -4.50 6.29 -0.69
CA GLY A 126 -3.47 6.24 -1.73
C GLY A 126 -2.15 5.66 -1.23
N ALA A 127 -1.07 5.90 -1.96
CA ALA A 127 0.27 5.47 -1.57
C ALA A 127 0.97 6.53 -0.69
N TYR A 128 1.60 6.10 0.40
CA TYR A 128 2.24 6.98 1.38
C TYR A 128 3.55 6.38 1.91
N PHE A 129 4.56 7.23 2.10
CA PHE A 129 5.59 6.98 3.09
C PHE A 129 5.11 7.44 4.46
N VAL A 130 5.34 6.63 5.48
CA VAL A 130 4.93 6.87 6.86
C VAL A 130 6.18 6.93 7.72
N PHE A 131 6.41 8.02 8.44
CA PHE A 131 7.60 8.20 9.27
C PHE A 131 7.25 8.41 10.73
N GLY A 132 8.12 7.93 11.62
CA GLY A 132 7.96 8.08 13.06
C GLY A 132 8.77 7.04 13.82
N LEU A 133 8.29 6.65 15.00
CA LEU A 133 8.99 5.71 15.87
C LEU A 133 8.40 4.31 15.71
N ASN A 134 9.26 3.31 15.53
CA ASN A 134 8.85 1.90 15.58
C ASN A 134 8.66 1.43 17.04
N ARG A 135 8.31 0.16 17.24
CA ARG A 135 8.14 -0.46 18.57
C ARG A 135 9.41 -0.51 19.44
N THR A 136 10.59 -0.31 18.86
CA THR A 136 11.87 -0.23 19.58
C THR A 136 12.37 1.21 19.74
N SER A 137 11.51 2.21 19.45
CA SER A 137 11.82 3.65 19.52
C SER A 137 12.86 4.16 18.50
N ASN A 138 13.14 3.41 17.43
CA ASN A 138 14.02 3.89 16.35
C ASN A 138 13.21 4.72 15.35
N TYR A 139 13.81 5.81 14.85
CA TYR A 139 13.18 6.60 13.80
C TYR A 139 13.18 5.83 12.48
N SER A 140 11.99 5.46 12.02
CA SER A 140 11.76 4.49 10.96
C SER A 140 10.79 5.01 9.90
N MET A 141 10.84 4.40 8.72
CA MET A 141 9.94 4.63 7.60
C MET A 141 9.19 3.33 7.28
N ALA A 142 7.89 3.43 7.05
CA ALA A 142 7.11 2.38 6.41
C ALA A 142 6.57 2.87 5.07
N CYS A 143 6.36 1.92 4.13
CA CYS A 143 5.77 2.20 2.83
C CYS A 143 4.37 1.57 2.80
N TYR A 144 3.34 2.41 2.69
CA TYR A 144 1.97 1.97 2.45
C TYR A 144 1.66 2.12 0.96
N ILE A 145 1.37 1.01 0.29
CA ILE A 145 0.92 0.98 -1.09
C ILE A 145 -0.50 0.38 -1.12
N PRO A 146 -1.46 0.97 -1.85
CA PRO A 146 -2.78 0.36 -2.08
C PRO A 146 -2.67 -1.05 -2.67
N PRO A 147 -3.75 -1.86 -2.66
CA PRO A 147 -3.73 -3.14 -3.35
C PRO A 147 -3.24 -3.02 -4.80
N ILE A 148 -2.49 -4.00 -5.27
CA ILE A 148 -1.95 -4.01 -6.62
C ILE A 148 -2.77 -4.98 -7.47
N ILE A 149 -3.30 -4.48 -8.58
CA ILE A 149 -4.14 -5.20 -9.53
C ILE A 149 -3.41 -5.30 -10.86
N GLU A 150 -3.24 -6.51 -11.37
CA GLU A 150 -2.70 -6.75 -12.71
C GLU A 150 -3.82 -7.01 -13.71
N VAL A 151 -3.70 -6.43 -14.89
CA VAL A 151 -4.62 -6.67 -16.01
C VAL A 151 -3.97 -7.62 -17.02
N HIS A 152 -4.59 -8.78 -17.21
CA HIS A 152 -4.17 -9.81 -18.16
C HIS A 152 -5.30 -10.11 -19.14
N GLY A 153 -5.24 -9.48 -20.33
CA GLY A 153 -6.34 -9.48 -21.28
C GLY A 153 -7.57 -8.76 -20.71
N SER A 154 -8.73 -9.42 -20.69
CA SER A 154 -9.97 -8.87 -20.10
C SER A 154 -10.10 -9.07 -18.59
N ARG A 155 -9.11 -9.68 -17.93
CA ARG A 155 -9.19 -10.05 -16.50
C ARG A 155 -8.38 -9.08 -15.64
N SER A 156 -9.00 -8.59 -14.57
CA SER A 156 -8.34 -7.84 -13.50
C SER A 156 -8.09 -8.76 -12.30
N LEU A 157 -6.83 -8.89 -11.90
CA LEU A 157 -6.37 -9.91 -10.96
C LEU A 157 -5.75 -9.24 -9.72
N VAL A 158 -6.20 -9.63 -8.52
CA VAL A 158 -5.58 -9.20 -7.27
C VAL A 158 -4.19 -9.84 -7.16
N MET A 159 -3.14 -9.03 -7.34
CA MET A 159 -1.75 -9.46 -7.12
C MET A 159 -1.36 -9.32 -5.66
N ASP A 160 -1.70 -8.17 -5.05
CA ASP A 160 -1.46 -7.89 -3.63
C ASP A 160 -2.69 -7.28 -2.94
N GLY A 161 -2.75 -7.39 -1.62
CA GLY A 161 -3.78 -6.75 -0.81
C GLY A 161 -5.08 -7.56 -0.76
N ILE A 162 -4.99 -8.89 -0.76
CA ILE A 162 -6.14 -9.80 -0.71
C ILE A 162 -7.04 -9.53 0.51
N HIS A 163 -6.46 -9.29 1.70
CA HIS A 163 -7.23 -9.01 2.92
C HIS A 163 -7.98 -7.68 2.83
N ARG A 164 -7.36 -6.64 2.23
CA ARG A 164 -8.00 -5.33 2.03
C ARG A 164 -9.16 -5.40 1.05
N ASN A 165 -8.97 -6.09 -0.07
CA ASN A 165 -10.04 -6.35 -1.03
C ASN A 165 -11.17 -7.20 -0.42
N TYR A 166 -10.81 -8.21 0.39
CA TYR A 166 -11.78 -9.03 1.11
C TYR A 166 -12.61 -8.18 2.10
N ILE A 167 -11.97 -7.36 2.94
CA ILE A 167 -12.65 -6.44 3.86
C ILE A 167 -13.60 -5.54 3.08
N ALA A 168 -13.12 -4.86 2.04
CA ALA A 168 -13.94 -3.96 1.24
C ALA A 168 -15.20 -4.67 0.71
N ARG A 169 -15.04 -5.87 0.16
CA ARG A 169 -16.16 -6.68 -0.33
C ARG A 169 -17.15 -7.07 0.77
N GLN A 170 -16.67 -7.55 1.92
CA GLN A 170 -17.53 -8.00 3.03
C GLN A 170 -18.25 -6.83 3.73
N SER A 171 -17.62 -5.65 3.76
CA SER A 171 -18.22 -4.43 4.33
C SER A 171 -19.14 -3.70 3.35
N GLY A 172 -19.42 -4.27 2.18
CA GLY A 172 -20.29 -3.65 1.17
C GLY A 172 -19.66 -2.50 0.40
N LEU A 173 -18.36 -2.22 0.59
CA LEU A 173 -17.61 -1.26 -0.22
C LEU A 173 -17.46 -1.83 -1.64
N SER A 174 -18.17 -1.23 -2.58
CA SER A 174 -18.13 -1.62 -3.99
C SER A 174 -16.79 -1.30 -4.64
N THR A 175 -16.05 -0.32 -4.10
CA THR A 175 -14.80 0.18 -4.69
C THR A 175 -13.67 0.36 -3.68
N ILE A 176 -12.42 0.23 -4.17
CA ILE A 176 -11.19 0.52 -3.42
C ILE A 176 -10.18 1.22 -4.31
N ASN A 177 -9.39 2.13 -3.75
CA ASN A 177 -8.21 2.68 -4.40
C ASN A 177 -7.16 1.58 -4.56
N ALA A 178 -6.58 1.46 -5.74
CA ALA A 178 -5.64 0.41 -6.10
C ALA A 178 -4.61 0.91 -7.10
N VAL A 179 -3.47 0.25 -7.14
CA VAL A 179 -2.49 0.39 -8.21
C VAL A 179 -2.89 -0.58 -9.33
N LEU A 180 -3.21 -0.05 -10.50
CA LEU A 180 -3.48 -0.83 -11.70
C LEU A 180 -2.21 -0.95 -12.53
N VAL A 181 -1.87 -2.18 -12.92
CA VAL A 181 -0.73 -2.49 -13.78
C VAL A 181 -1.24 -3.18 -15.03
N GLN A 182 -1.06 -2.53 -16.19
CA GLN A 182 -1.50 -3.01 -17.50
C GLN A 182 -0.30 -3.34 -18.38
N ASN A 183 -0.53 -4.11 -19.45
CA ASN A 183 0.52 -4.55 -20.36
C ASN A 183 1.64 -5.32 -19.62
N VAL A 184 1.26 -6.25 -18.74
CA VAL A 184 2.20 -7.12 -18.02
C VAL A 184 2.60 -8.28 -18.94
N GLU A 185 3.86 -8.29 -19.40
CA GLU A 185 4.36 -9.33 -20.31
C GLU A 185 4.59 -10.68 -19.60
N VAL A 186 4.95 -10.64 -18.31
CA VAL A 186 5.20 -11.84 -17.51
C VAL A 186 3.87 -12.45 -17.06
N PRO A 187 3.60 -13.74 -17.32
CA PRO A 187 2.33 -14.36 -16.94
C PRO A 187 2.04 -14.24 -15.43
N PHE A 188 0.75 -14.17 -15.09
CA PHE A 188 0.31 -14.22 -13.69
C PHE A 188 0.73 -15.56 -13.05
N PRO A 189 1.22 -15.59 -11.81
CA PRO A 189 1.94 -16.74 -11.27
C PRO A 189 1.04 -17.89 -10.87
N CYS A 190 -0.28 -17.77 -10.95
CA CYS A 190 -1.22 -18.77 -10.47
C CYS A 190 -2.49 -18.77 -11.32
N ALA A 191 -3.23 -19.87 -11.26
CA ALA A 191 -4.60 -19.92 -11.74
C ALA A 191 -5.47 -18.93 -10.95
N THR A 192 -6.54 -18.45 -11.58
CA THR A 192 -7.38 -17.39 -11.03
C THR A 192 -8.79 -17.92 -10.81
N GLN A 193 -9.37 -17.62 -9.64
CA GLN A 193 -10.73 -18.00 -9.27
C GLN A 193 -11.57 -16.76 -8.93
N GLY A 194 -12.88 -16.96 -8.78
CA GLY A 194 -13.76 -15.96 -8.18
C GLY A 194 -13.65 -15.92 -6.66
N TRP A 195 -14.30 -14.93 -6.06
CA TRP A 195 -14.28 -14.71 -4.60
C TRP A 195 -15.01 -15.81 -3.82
N GLU A 196 -15.96 -16.50 -4.44
CA GLU A 196 -16.69 -17.64 -3.90
C GLU A 196 -15.78 -18.82 -3.51
N GLU A 197 -14.61 -18.93 -4.12
CA GLU A 197 -13.63 -19.99 -3.84
C GLU A 197 -12.68 -19.64 -2.67
N ILE A 198 -12.73 -18.41 -2.14
CA ILE A 198 -11.83 -17.97 -1.07
C ILE A 198 -12.25 -18.55 0.27
N LYS A 199 -11.28 -19.06 1.04
CA LYS A 199 -11.52 -19.60 2.38
C LYS A 199 -10.94 -18.68 3.44
N VAL A 200 -11.72 -18.35 4.46
CA VAL A 200 -11.21 -17.67 5.65
C VAL A 200 -10.72 -18.72 6.64
N ILE A 201 -9.45 -18.68 6.99
CA ILE A 201 -8.85 -19.61 7.95
C ILE A 201 -8.11 -18.84 9.06
N PRO A 202 -7.98 -19.42 10.26
CA PRO A 202 -7.04 -18.95 11.28
C PRO A 202 -5.59 -18.92 10.76
N LEU A 203 -4.78 -18.02 11.30
CA LEU A 203 -3.36 -17.86 10.94
C LEU A 203 -2.54 -19.09 11.37
N VAL A 204 -2.94 -19.77 12.44
CA VAL A 204 -2.35 -21.04 12.87
C VAL A 204 -2.48 -22.14 11.80
N ASP A 205 -3.53 -22.08 10.97
CA ASP A 205 -3.78 -23.04 9.89
C ASP A 205 -3.15 -22.61 8.56
N LYS A 206 -2.37 -21.52 8.55
CA LYS A 206 -1.68 -21.04 7.34
C LYS A 206 -0.77 -22.13 6.78
N PRO A 207 -0.97 -22.58 5.52
CA PRO A 207 -0.11 -23.60 4.92
C PRO A 207 1.36 -23.19 4.96
N LYS A 208 2.25 -24.11 5.37
CA LYS A 208 3.69 -23.81 5.47
C LYS A 208 4.31 -23.57 4.10
N ASN A 209 3.96 -24.40 3.11
CA ASN A 209 4.44 -24.24 1.74
C ASN A 209 3.69 -23.09 1.05
N LEU A 210 4.38 -22.39 0.15
CA LEU A 210 3.80 -21.25 -0.57
C LEU A 210 2.78 -21.73 -1.60
N GLU A 211 3.09 -22.85 -2.26
CA GLU A 211 2.34 -23.48 -3.34
C GLU A 211 0.92 -23.85 -2.90
N ASP A 212 0.76 -24.27 -1.64
CA ASP A 212 -0.54 -24.62 -1.07
C ASP A 212 -1.45 -23.40 -0.83
N ARG A 213 -0.88 -22.19 -0.81
CA ARG A 213 -1.61 -20.94 -0.51
C ARG A 213 -2.29 -20.34 -1.76
N TYR A 214 -1.90 -20.76 -2.95
CA TYR A 214 -2.35 -20.21 -4.23
C TYR A 214 -2.93 -21.31 -5.13
N PHE A 215 -3.77 -20.95 -6.10
CA PHE A 215 -4.31 -21.91 -7.06
C PHE A 215 -3.25 -22.23 -8.13
N SER A 216 -2.70 -23.44 -8.17
CA SER A 216 -1.75 -23.88 -9.22
C SER A 216 -0.55 -22.94 -9.41
N LEU A 217 0.16 -22.63 -8.32
CA LEU A 217 1.27 -21.68 -8.31
C LEU A 217 2.45 -22.13 -9.18
N GLN A 218 2.89 -21.24 -10.06
CA GLN A 218 4.20 -21.25 -10.72
C GLN A 218 5.16 -20.35 -9.92
N LYS A 219 5.91 -20.97 -9.00
CA LYS A 219 6.71 -20.27 -8.00
C LYS A 219 7.72 -19.29 -8.58
N ASN A 220 8.35 -19.64 -9.70
CA ASN A 220 9.33 -18.79 -10.39
C ASN A 220 8.72 -17.45 -10.86
N LEU A 221 7.43 -17.43 -11.17
CA LEU A 221 6.71 -16.23 -11.60
C LEU A 221 6.26 -15.33 -10.43
N PHE A 222 6.36 -15.81 -9.18
CA PHE A 222 5.80 -15.12 -8.02
C PHE A 222 6.48 -13.77 -7.78
N ARG A 223 5.70 -12.73 -7.44
CA ARG A 223 6.15 -11.34 -7.35
C ARG A 223 6.67 -11.09 -5.94
N ASP A 224 7.93 -10.72 -5.81
CA ASP A 224 8.58 -10.43 -4.54
C ASP A 224 8.32 -8.98 -4.12
N LEU A 225 7.37 -8.80 -3.19
CA LEU A 225 6.97 -7.50 -2.67
C LEU A 225 7.70 -7.11 -1.38
N LYS A 226 8.56 -7.99 -0.84
CA LYS A 226 9.17 -7.80 0.49
C LYS A 226 9.88 -6.46 0.65
N TYR A 227 10.40 -5.91 -0.45
CA TYR A 227 11.17 -4.67 -0.47
C TYR A 227 10.34 -3.42 -0.83
N LEU A 228 9.11 -3.58 -1.36
CA LEU A 228 8.31 -2.46 -1.87
C LEU A 228 7.22 -2.01 -0.89
N GLY A 229 6.56 -2.98 -0.28
CA GLY A 229 5.54 -2.78 0.73
C GLY A 229 5.91 -3.67 1.88
N ILE A 230 6.54 -3.10 2.89
CA ILE A 230 6.79 -3.86 4.10
C ILE A 230 5.44 -4.00 4.80
N ASP A 231 4.77 -5.10 4.46
CA ASP A 231 3.67 -5.80 5.12
C ASP A 231 2.70 -4.97 6.00
N GLY A 232 1.41 -5.02 5.64
CA GLY A 232 0.35 -5.13 6.64
C GLY A 232 0.40 -6.50 7.29
#